data_AF-A0A6C0L867-F1
#
_entry.id   AF-A0A6C0L867-F1
#
_cell.length_a   1.000
_cell.length_b   1.000
_cell.length_c   1.000
_cell.angle_alpha   90.00
_cell.angle_beta   90.00
_cell.angle_gamma   90.00
#
_symmetry.space_group_name_H-M   'P 1'
#
loop_
_entity.id
_entity.type
_entity.pdbx_description
1 polymer ?
#
loop_
_entity_poly.entity_id
_entity_poly.type
_entity_poly.pdbx_seq_one_letter_code
_entity_poly.pdbx_strand_id
1 'polypeptide(L)'
;MRQPLFTNHDKYHLHKILGFGCLFNFFLRIYWLVVFGSMYIYADSQTSLLIPIAHLTLSLSSIIFQVPQTRLNSKIIIWKELQLHNMIFTSRSAIIMIYSIICIRNNININSKYYYLYQIGKLALILLHHMLADYITLKYNMNEKTTTRDINWENISDNVKSLVKKYYAICQILAINALILTDNEKFGSGAIESAFLIMFPIQLSTFLMTLVRKSIISNISWHIFYGLSLLSPFLIVINTINGATEGNKNKLEFAKIYLPILYIIFRLEYNFNKYYLMFHVFTINMYIQYKNNNRMIV
;
A
#
# COMPACT_ATOMS: atom_id res chain seq x y z
N MET A 1 2.20 1.01 34.51
CA MET A 1 3.52 1.68 34.29
C MET A 1 3.70 1.93 32.80
N ARG A 2 3.85 3.19 32.37
CA ARG A 2 4.17 3.54 30.98
C ARG A 2 5.61 3.14 30.68
N GLN A 3 5.83 2.26 29.70
CA GLN A 3 7.18 1.90 29.27
C GLN A 3 7.73 2.98 28.32
N PRO A 4 9.01 3.38 28.46
CA PRO A 4 9.61 4.38 27.58
C PRO A 4 9.63 3.92 26.12
N LEU A 5 9.48 4.86 25.18
CA LEU A 5 9.51 4.56 23.73
C LEU A 5 10.88 3.99 23.29
N PHE A 6 11.95 4.33 23.99
CA PHE A 6 13.29 3.80 23.80
C PHE A 6 13.56 2.61 24.73
N THR A 7 13.74 1.41 24.18
CA THR A 7 14.12 0.18 24.91
C THR A 7 15.45 -0.40 24.44
N ASN A 8 16.19 -1.12 25.29
CA ASN A 8 17.50 -1.69 24.95
C ASN A 8 17.46 -2.90 23.98
N HIS A 9 16.27 -3.33 23.56
CA HIS A 9 16.08 -4.44 22.61
C HIS A 9 16.51 -4.14 21.16
N ASP A 10 16.90 -2.90 20.86
CA ASP A 10 17.45 -2.48 19.57
C ASP A 10 18.91 -2.09 19.76
N LYS A 11 19.83 -2.99 19.38
CA LYS A 11 21.29 -2.80 19.51
C LYS A 11 21.68 -1.61 18.61
N TYR A 12 22.20 -0.55 19.21
CA TYR A 12 22.50 0.76 18.57
C TYR A 12 21.29 1.60 18.12
N HIS A 13 20.06 1.23 18.49
CA HIS A 13 18.84 2.01 18.21
C HIS A 13 18.59 2.30 16.72
N LEU A 14 19.16 1.49 15.82
CA LEU A 14 19.12 1.71 14.37
C LEU A 14 17.69 1.59 13.83
N HIS A 15 16.95 0.57 14.24
CA HIS A 15 15.55 0.39 13.79
C HIS A 15 14.69 1.58 14.22
N LYS A 16 14.90 2.11 15.43
CA LYS A 16 14.16 3.28 15.91
C LYS A 16 14.48 4.55 15.14
N ILE A 17 15.76 4.85 14.92
CA ILE A 17 16.18 6.04 14.18
C ILE A 17 15.65 5.98 12.75
N LEU A 18 15.78 4.82 12.10
CA LEU A 18 15.19 4.57 10.78
C LEU A 18 13.67 4.71 10.80
N GLY A 19 13.00 4.20 11.83
CA GLY A 19 11.55 4.29 12.01
C GLY A 19 11.06 5.73 12.11
N PHE A 20 11.71 6.54 12.93
CA PHE A 20 11.41 7.98 13.04
C PHE A 20 11.70 8.73 11.74
N GLY A 21 12.83 8.42 11.08
CA GLY A 21 13.17 9.02 9.78
C GLY A 21 12.14 8.71 8.69
N CYS A 22 11.71 7.45 8.58
CA CYS A 22 10.68 7.02 7.64
C CYS A 22 9.31 7.65 7.96
N LEU A 23 8.95 7.76 9.25
CA LEU A 23 7.70 8.39 9.66
C LEU A 23 7.70 9.90 9.34
N PHE A 24 8.80 10.60 9.63
CA PHE A 24 8.97 12.00 9.24
C PHE A 24 8.90 12.17 7.71
N ASN A 25 9.52 11.26 6.95
CA ASN A 25 9.45 11.26 5.50
C ASN A 25 8.00 11.14 5.00
N PHE A 26 7.18 10.26 5.57
CA PHE A 26 5.77 10.18 5.23
C PHE A 26 5.04 11.50 5.45
N PHE A 27 5.17 12.10 6.65
CA PHE A 27 4.47 13.34 6.97
C PHE A 27 4.89 14.49 6.07
N LEU A 28 6.20 14.64 5.80
CA LEU A 28 6.72 15.67 4.90
C LEU A 28 6.18 15.50 3.48
N ARG A 29 6.19 14.27 2.94
CA ARG A 29 5.74 13.99 1.57
C ARG A 29 4.23 14.13 1.42
N ILE A 30 3.45 13.64 2.39
CA ILE A 30 2.00 13.82 2.41
C ILE A 30 1.65 15.32 2.52
N TYR A 31 2.36 16.08 3.35
CA TYR A 31 2.20 17.54 3.42
C TYR A 31 2.44 18.20 2.05
N TRP A 32 3.52 17.82 1.34
CA TRP A 32 3.78 18.33 0.00
C TRP A 32 2.71 17.95 -1.01
N LEU A 33 2.18 16.73 -0.94
CA LEU A 33 1.08 16.32 -1.80
C LEU A 33 -0.17 17.17 -1.59
N VAL A 34 -0.50 17.50 -0.34
CA VAL A 34 -1.69 18.29 0.01
C VAL A 34 -1.53 19.76 -0.37
N VAL A 35 -0.35 20.35 -0.14
CA VAL A 35 -0.13 21.79 -0.36
C VAL A 35 0.29 22.11 -1.80
N PHE A 36 1.15 21.29 -2.38
CA PHE A 36 1.75 21.53 -3.70
C PHE A 36 1.24 20.59 -4.80
N GLY A 37 0.45 19.58 -4.44
CA GLY A 37 -0.12 18.63 -5.41
C GLY A 37 0.83 17.50 -5.82
N SER A 38 2.08 17.47 -5.35
CA SER A 38 3.06 16.41 -5.62
C SER A 38 3.89 16.07 -4.39
N MET A 39 4.35 14.82 -4.30
CA MET A 39 5.29 14.41 -3.26
C MET A 39 6.75 14.74 -3.60
N TYR A 40 7.07 15.30 -4.76
CA TYR A 40 8.44 15.60 -5.20
C TYR A 40 9.37 14.37 -5.21
N ILE A 41 8.83 13.19 -5.53
CA ILE A 41 9.60 11.94 -5.67
C ILE A 41 9.94 11.75 -7.15
N TYR A 42 10.97 12.45 -7.62
CA TYR A 42 11.34 12.44 -9.03
C TYR A 42 12.23 11.27 -9.40
N ALA A 43 11.90 10.52 -10.44
CA ALA A 43 12.70 9.37 -10.86
C ALA A 43 14.13 9.75 -11.26
N ASP A 44 14.33 10.94 -11.82
CA ASP A 44 15.64 11.45 -12.26
C ASP A 44 16.59 11.76 -11.09
N SER A 45 16.04 12.01 -9.90
CA SER A 45 16.86 12.27 -8.71
C SER A 45 17.42 10.96 -8.15
N GLN A 46 18.73 10.93 -7.90
CA GLN A 46 19.39 9.81 -7.21
C GLN A 46 18.80 9.57 -5.81
N THR A 47 18.36 10.63 -5.13
CA THR A 47 17.80 10.55 -3.77
C THR A 47 16.47 9.82 -3.71
N SER A 48 15.73 9.74 -4.83
CA SER A 48 14.43 9.06 -4.87
C SER A 48 14.53 7.54 -4.71
N LEU A 49 15.66 6.92 -5.06
CA LEU A 49 15.90 5.50 -4.78
C LEU A 49 16.15 5.23 -3.29
N LEU A 50 16.72 6.19 -2.57
CA LEU A 50 17.01 6.03 -1.14
C LEU A 50 15.73 5.90 -0.32
N ILE A 51 14.63 6.52 -0.76
CA ILE A 51 13.33 6.46 -0.06
C ILE A 51 12.84 5.01 0.05
N PRO A 52 12.50 4.29 -1.05
CA PRO A 52 12.01 2.92 -0.94
C PRO A 52 13.04 1.97 -0.31
N ILE A 53 14.35 2.20 -0.51
CA ILE A 53 15.39 1.41 0.15
C ILE A 53 15.32 1.59 1.67
N ALA A 54 15.25 2.83 2.18
CA ALA A 54 15.17 3.09 3.62
C ALA A 54 13.91 2.45 4.24
N HIS A 55 12.75 2.59 3.60
CA HIS A 55 11.50 1.98 4.06
C HIS A 55 11.53 0.44 4.01
N LEU A 56 12.19 -0.15 3.01
CA LEU A 56 12.40 -1.60 2.93
C LEU A 56 13.35 -2.09 4.03
N THR A 57 14.47 -1.41 4.24
CA THR A 57 15.43 -1.72 5.32
C THR A 57 14.78 -1.63 6.69
N LEU A 58 13.93 -0.62 6.93
CA LEU A 58 13.13 -0.51 8.15
C LEU A 58 12.26 -1.76 8.35
N SER A 59 11.56 -2.18 7.31
CA SER A 59 10.69 -3.36 7.36
C SER A 59 11.48 -4.64 7.65
N LEU A 60 12.59 -4.87 6.95
CA LEU A 60 13.44 -6.05 7.13
C LEU A 60 14.13 -6.08 8.49
N SER A 61 14.55 -4.91 9.01
CA SER A 61 15.16 -4.84 10.34
C SER A 61 14.20 -5.24 11.47
N SER A 62 12.89 -5.27 11.24
CA SER A 62 11.95 -5.76 12.25
C SER A 62 12.07 -7.26 12.54
N ILE A 63 12.76 -8.05 11.70
CA ILE A 63 13.08 -9.48 11.94
C ILE A 63 13.87 -9.68 13.24
N ILE A 64 14.67 -8.68 13.64
CA ILE A 64 15.49 -8.72 14.87
C ILE A 64 14.60 -8.89 16.11
N PHE A 65 13.36 -8.40 16.07
CA PHE A 65 12.44 -8.52 17.20
C PHE A 65 11.76 -9.88 17.21
N GLN A 66 11.94 -10.59 18.33
CA GLN A 66 11.18 -11.80 18.62
C GLN A 66 9.73 -11.43 18.95
N VAL A 67 8.80 -11.96 18.15
CA VAL A 67 7.35 -11.79 18.31
C VAL A 67 6.69 -13.14 18.57
N PRO A 68 5.56 -13.18 19.30
CA PRO A 68 4.84 -14.43 19.52
C PRO A 68 4.44 -15.07 18.18
N GLN A 69 4.57 -16.39 18.11
CA GLN A 69 4.18 -17.16 16.93
C GLN A 69 2.66 -17.19 16.76
N THR A 70 1.95 -17.31 17.87
CA THR A 70 0.49 -17.42 17.92
C THR A 70 -0.15 -16.11 18.37
N ARG A 71 -1.40 -15.93 17.93
CA ARG A 71 -2.21 -14.77 18.26
C ARG A 71 -2.69 -14.83 19.72
N LEU A 72 -2.51 -13.74 20.46
CA LEU A 72 -3.12 -13.55 21.76
C LEU A 72 -4.38 -12.70 21.61
N ASN A 73 -5.52 -13.16 22.14
CA ASN A 73 -6.81 -12.46 22.01
C ASN A 73 -6.94 -11.24 22.94
N SER A 74 -6.10 -11.13 23.97
CA SER A 74 -6.27 -10.15 25.04
C SER A 74 -5.76 -8.75 24.70
N LYS A 75 -4.76 -8.60 23.81
CA LYS A 75 -4.15 -7.30 23.48
C LYS A 75 -3.74 -7.23 22.01
N ILE A 76 -3.79 -6.02 21.44
CA ILE A 76 -3.19 -5.75 20.13
C ILE A 76 -1.67 -5.85 20.27
N ILE A 77 -1.13 -6.98 19.83
CA ILE A 77 0.31 -7.28 19.83
C ILE A 77 0.67 -7.69 18.42
N ILE A 78 1.87 -7.35 17.96
CA ILE A 78 2.39 -7.84 16.68
C ILE A 78 2.74 -9.33 16.85
N TRP A 79 2.05 -10.21 16.14
CA TRP A 79 2.37 -11.65 16.04
C TRP A 79 3.10 -11.96 14.73
N LYS A 80 3.61 -13.20 14.59
CA LYS A 80 4.51 -13.56 13.49
C LYS A 80 3.89 -13.44 12.09
N GLU A 81 2.67 -13.93 11.89
CA GLU A 81 1.95 -13.76 10.62
C GLU A 81 1.80 -12.28 10.28
N LEU A 82 1.29 -11.45 11.20
CA LEU A 82 1.12 -10.02 10.95
C LEU A 82 2.45 -9.30 10.64
N GLN A 83 3.51 -9.63 11.38
CA GLN A 83 4.86 -9.12 11.11
C GLN A 83 5.29 -9.42 9.66
N LEU A 84 5.14 -10.68 9.22
CA LEU A 84 5.50 -11.10 7.87
C LEU A 84 4.60 -10.47 6.79
N HIS A 85 3.28 -10.35 7.04
CA HIS A 85 2.37 -9.66 6.13
C HIS A 85 2.77 -8.19 5.94
N ASN A 86 3.08 -7.48 7.03
CA ASN A 86 3.55 -6.10 6.95
C ASN A 86 4.87 -6.00 6.19
N MET A 87 5.76 -6.98 6.36
CA MET A 87 7.01 -7.03 5.58
C MET A 87 6.74 -7.16 4.09
N ILE A 88 5.90 -8.12 3.69
CA ILE A 88 5.58 -8.38 2.28
C ILE A 88 4.83 -7.23 1.63
N PHE A 89 3.86 -6.62 2.29
CA PHE A 89 3.13 -5.51 1.69
C PHE A 89 3.96 -4.22 1.63
N THR A 90 4.88 -4.02 2.58
CA THR A 90 5.89 -2.96 2.49
C THR A 90 6.85 -3.23 1.34
N SER A 91 7.37 -4.45 1.22
CA SER A 91 8.30 -4.80 0.14
C SER A 91 7.65 -4.70 -1.23
N ARG A 92 6.38 -5.08 -1.38
CA ARG A 92 5.61 -4.89 -2.61
C ARG A 92 5.66 -3.44 -3.07
N SER A 93 5.33 -2.53 -2.16
CA SER A 93 5.26 -1.10 -2.47
C SER A 93 6.65 -0.53 -2.77
N ALA A 94 7.65 -0.84 -1.95
CA ALA A 94 9.02 -0.39 -2.15
C ALA A 94 9.64 -0.93 -3.46
N ILE A 95 9.42 -2.21 -3.79
CA ILE A 95 9.93 -2.84 -5.01
C ILE A 95 9.24 -2.25 -6.24
N ILE A 96 7.93 -1.97 -6.20
CA ILE A 96 7.23 -1.28 -7.29
C ILE A 96 7.80 0.13 -7.49
N MET A 97 8.09 0.88 -6.42
CA MET A 97 8.74 2.19 -6.53
C MET A 97 10.11 2.07 -7.19
N ILE A 98 10.97 1.16 -6.72
CA ILE A 98 12.31 0.92 -7.28
C ILE A 98 12.22 0.54 -8.77
N TYR A 99 11.35 -0.41 -9.09
CA TYR A 99 11.09 -0.86 -10.45
C TYR A 99 10.65 0.31 -11.36
N SER A 100 9.70 1.12 -10.90
CA SER A 100 9.19 2.27 -11.64
C SER A 100 10.25 3.35 -11.86
N ILE A 101 11.09 3.62 -10.85
CA ILE A 101 12.21 4.58 -10.96
C ILE A 101 13.24 4.09 -11.99
N ILE A 102 13.64 2.81 -11.92
CA ILE A 102 14.62 2.23 -12.84
C ILE A 102 14.07 2.26 -14.29
N CYS A 103 12.80 1.94 -14.49
CA CYS A 103 12.17 2.00 -15.80
C CYS A 103 12.13 3.43 -16.36
N ILE A 104 11.75 4.43 -15.56
CA ILE A 104 11.74 5.84 -16.02
C ILE A 104 13.14 6.31 -16.40
N ARG A 105 14.15 6.01 -15.57
CA ARG A 105 15.56 6.39 -15.86
C ARG A 105 16.07 5.80 -17.18
N ASN A 106 15.57 4.63 -17.56
CA ASN A 106 15.86 4.00 -18.84
C ASN A 106 14.91 4.45 -19.97
N ASN A 107 14.23 5.59 -19.82
CA ASN A 107 13.28 6.16 -20.77
C ASN A 107 12.08 5.25 -21.10
N ILE A 108 11.72 4.32 -20.21
CA ILE A 108 10.52 3.47 -20.34
C ILE A 108 9.33 4.23 -19.75
N ASN A 109 8.74 5.09 -20.57
CA ASN A 109 7.51 5.83 -20.27
C ASN A 109 6.34 5.34 -21.14
N ILE A 110 5.17 5.98 -21.02
CA ILE A 110 3.94 5.62 -21.75
C ILE A 110 4.08 5.60 -23.29
N ASN A 111 5.03 6.38 -23.84
CA ASN A 111 5.28 6.46 -25.28
C ASN A 111 6.35 5.46 -25.74
N SER A 112 7.00 4.75 -24.82
CA SER A 112 8.04 3.79 -25.16
C SER A 112 7.47 2.47 -25.67
N LYS A 113 8.18 1.82 -26.60
CA LYS A 113 7.85 0.47 -27.09
C LYS A 113 7.77 -0.57 -25.96
N TYR A 114 8.55 -0.37 -24.90
CA TYR A 114 8.65 -1.29 -23.76
C TYR A 114 7.62 -1.04 -22.65
N TYR A 115 6.70 -0.09 -22.85
CA TYR A 115 5.69 0.26 -21.84
C TYR A 115 4.79 -0.91 -21.44
N TYR A 116 4.35 -1.72 -22.40
CA TYR A 116 3.53 -2.91 -22.13
C TYR A 116 4.30 -3.94 -21.30
N LEU A 117 5.60 -4.12 -21.58
CA LEU A 117 6.46 -5.01 -20.80
C LEU A 117 6.63 -4.50 -19.36
N TYR A 118 6.75 -3.18 -19.18
CA TYR A 118 6.74 -2.55 -17.86
C TYR A 118 5.46 -2.87 -17.07
N GLN A 119 4.29 -2.72 -17.70
CA GLN A 119 2.99 -3.00 -17.06
C GLN A 119 2.86 -4.48 -16.67
N ILE A 120 3.31 -5.41 -17.53
CA ILE A 120 3.35 -6.85 -17.21
C ILE A 120 4.29 -7.12 -16.03
N GLY A 121 5.49 -6.55 -16.02
CA GLY A 121 6.44 -6.69 -14.91
C GLY A 121 5.87 -6.17 -13.59
N LYS A 122 5.20 -5.01 -13.61
CA LYS A 122 4.50 -4.47 -12.44
C LYS A 122 3.42 -5.42 -11.94
N LEU A 123 2.58 -5.97 -12.82
CA LEU A 123 1.55 -6.94 -12.44
C LEU A 123 2.18 -8.20 -11.82
N ALA A 124 3.23 -8.75 -12.42
CA ALA A 124 3.93 -9.94 -11.92
C ALA A 124 4.48 -9.71 -10.51
N LEU A 125 5.07 -8.54 -10.24
CA LEU A 125 5.54 -8.17 -8.91
C LEU A 125 4.40 -8.10 -7.89
N ILE A 126 3.24 -7.53 -8.25
CA ILE A 126 2.07 -7.48 -7.37
C ILE A 126 1.58 -8.90 -7.09
N LEU A 127 1.39 -9.74 -8.11
CA LEU A 127 0.92 -11.11 -7.96
C LEU A 127 1.84 -11.94 -7.07
N LEU A 128 3.15 -11.87 -7.29
CA LEU A 128 4.15 -12.58 -6.49
C LEU A 128 4.04 -12.23 -5.00
N HIS A 129 3.92 -10.94 -4.66
CA HIS A 129 3.77 -10.54 -3.27
C HIS A 129 2.44 -11.00 -2.66
N HIS A 130 1.35 -11.03 -3.44
CA HIS A 130 0.08 -11.57 -2.96
C HIS A 130 0.12 -13.08 -2.76
N MET A 131 0.82 -13.83 -3.61
CA MET A 131 1.03 -15.27 -3.46
C MET A 131 1.86 -15.57 -2.21
N LEU A 132 2.93 -14.80 -1.97
CA LEU A 132 3.72 -14.95 -0.75
C LEU A 132 2.92 -14.60 0.51
N ALA A 133 2.04 -13.58 0.45
CA ALA A 133 1.14 -13.27 1.56
C ALA A 133 0.18 -14.42 1.85
N ASP A 134 -0.39 -15.05 0.82
CA ASP A 134 -1.26 -16.22 1.00
C ASP A 134 -0.48 -17.43 1.55
N TYR A 135 0.74 -17.64 1.09
CA TYR A 135 1.61 -18.69 1.64
C TYR A 135 1.89 -18.46 3.13
N ILE A 136 2.15 -17.22 3.55
CA ILE A 136 2.29 -16.88 4.98
C ILE A 136 1.00 -17.19 5.73
N THR A 137 -0.15 -16.77 5.20
CA THR A 137 -1.45 -17.06 5.82
C THR A 137 -1.63 -18.56 5.97
N LEU A 138 -1.42 -19.37 4.93
CA LEU A 138 -1.54 -20.83 4.99
C LEU A 138 -0.62 -21.47 6.03
N LYS A 139 0.60 -20.95 6.18
CA LYS A 139 1.60 -21.49 7.12
C LYS A 139 1.31 -21.15 8.58
N TYR A 140 0.74 -19.98 8.84
CA TYR A 140 0.56 -19.45 10.21
C TYR A 140 -0.91 -19.36 10.66
N ASN A 141 -1.87 -19.75 9.82
CA ASN A 141 -3.28 -19.77 10.17
C ASN A 141 -3.53 -20.81 11.28
N MET A 142 -3.80 -20.33 12.49
CA MET A 142 -4.34 -21.13 13.58
C MET A 142 -5.74 -20.62 13.90
N ASN A 143 -6.75 -21.50 13.76
CA ASN A 143 -8.15 -21.29 14.17
C ASN A 143 -9.02 -20.40 13.26
N GLU A 144 -8.87 -20.45 11.93
CA GLU A 144 -9.76 -19.82 10.93
C GLU A 144 -9.93 -18.28 11.02
N LYS A 145 -9.14 -17.61 11.88
CA LYS A 145 -9.15 -16.15 12.04
C LYS A 145 -8.05 -15.52 11.18
N THR A 146 -8.39 -14.47 10.43
CA THR A 146 -7.46 -13.85 9.47
C THR A 146 -7.02 -12.44 9.91
N THR A 147 -5.70 -12.20 9.94
CA THR A 147 -5.01 -10.89 9.98
C THR A 147 -5.67 -9.75 10.81
N THR A 148 -5.55 -8.49 10.32
CA THR A 148 -5.94 -7.23 10.98
C THR A 148 -7.44 -7.08 11.22
N ARG A 149 -8.27 -7.88 10.52
CA ARG A 149 -9.73 -7.82 10.63
C ARG A 149 -10.24 -8.32 11.97
N ASP A 150 -9.47 -9.18 12.63
CA ASP A 150 -9.88 -9.82 13.88
C ASP A 150 -9.17 -9.23 15.11
N ILE A 151 -8.49 -8.08 14.96
CA ILE A 151 -7.82 -7.39 16.08
C ILE A 151 -8.86 -7.10 17.16
N ASN A 152 -8.46 -7.18 18.44
CA ASN A 152 -9.41 -7.09 19.55
C ASN A 152 -10.13 -5.72 19.59
N TRP A 153 -11.45 -5.75 19.50
CA TRP A 153 -12.32 -4.58 19.56
C TRP A 153 -12.94 -4.53 20.95
N GLU A 154 -12.36 -3.74 21.85
CA GLU A 154 -12.93 -3.54 23.18
C GLU A 154 -14.21 -2.69 23.07
N ASN A 155 -15.31 -3.18 23.64
CA ASN A 155 -16.56 -2.43 23.87
C ASN A 155 -17.22 -1.79 22.63
N ILE A 156 -17.13 -2.43 21.45
CA ILE A 156 -17.79 -1.97 20.22
C ILE A 156 -18.84 -2.99 19.77
N SER A 157 -19.97 -2.51 19.24
CA SER A 157 -21.04 -3.36 18.72
C SER A 157 -20.61 -4.14 17.46
N ASP A 158 -21.18 -5.34 17.28
CA ASP A 158 -20.78 -6.22 16.17
C ASP A 158 -21.12 -5.63 14.79
N ASN A 159 -22.16 -4.80 14.71
CA ASN A 159 -22.51 -4.05 13.50
C ASN A 159 -21.38 -3.10 13.07
N VAL A 160 -20.80 -2.36 14.02
CA VAL A 160 -19.69 -1.44 13.76
C VAL A 160 -18.43 -2.23 13.37
N LYS A 161 -18.15 -3.36 14.03
CA LYS A 161 -17.03 -4.22 13.64
C LYS A 161 -17.17 -4.71 12.20
N SER A 162 -18.37 -5.17 11.81
CA SER A 162 -18.65 -5.62 10.44
C SER A 162 -18.44 -4.50 9.42
N LEU A 163 -18.94 -3.28 9.72
CA LEU A 163 -18.77 -2.11 8.87
C LEU A 163 -17.29 -1.76 8.68
N VAL A 164 -16.50 -1.73 9.76
CA VAL A 164 -15.08 -1.37 9.67
C VAL A 164 -14.27 -2.48 8.97
N LYS A 165 -14.60 -3.76 9.16
CA LYS A 165 -13.99 -4.86 8.40
C LYS A 165 -14.26 -4.73 6.90
N LYS A 166 -15.50 -4.38 6.51
CA LYS A 166 -15.85 -4.09 5.11
C LYS A 166 -15.06 -2.90 4.58
N TYR A 167 -14.96 -1.80 5.34
CA TYR A 167 -14.15 -0.64 4.99
C TYR A 167 -12.68 -1.02 4.74
N TYR A 168 -12.05 -1.79 5.63
CA TYR A 168 -10.68 -2.26 5.44
C TYR A 168 -10.53 -3.14 4.18
N ALA A 169 -11.51 -4.00 3.89
CA ALA A 169 -11.51 -4.81 2.69
C ALA A 169 -11.58 -3.95 1.41
N ILE A 170 -12.43 -2.94 1.40
CA ILE A 170 -12.59 -1.99 0.31
C ILE A 170 -11.27 -1.22 0.08
N CYS A 171 -10.66 -0.66 1.12
CA CYS A 171 -9.38 0.05 1.00
C CYS A 171 -8.25 -0.85 0.49
N GLN A 172 -8.20 -2.12 0.93
CA GLN A 172 -7.22 -3.09 0.43
C GLN A 172 -7.40 -3.37 -1.06
N ILE A 173 -8.63 -3.53 -1.53
CA ILE A 173 -8.93 -3.73 -2.96
C ILE A 173 -8.55 -2.48 -3.76
N LEU A 174 -8.89 -1.30 -3.26
CA LEU A 174 -8.58 -0.03 -3.92
C LEU A 174 -7.07 0.20 -4.02
N ALA A 175 -6.30 -0.12 -2.98
CA ALA A 175 -4.84 -0.07 -3.01
C ALA A 175 -4.25 -1.01 -4.08
N ILE A 176 -4.75 -2.23 -4.21
CA ILE A 176 -4.30 -3.16 -5.27
C ILE A 176 -4.59 -2.58 -6.65
N ASN A 177 -5.81 -2.08 -6.85
CA ASN A 177 -6.20 -1.51 -8.13
C ASN A 177 -5.41 -0.23 -8.46
N ALA A 178 -5.10 0.63 -7.49
CA ALA A 178 -4.24 1.79 -7.70
C ALA A 178 -2.85 1.35 -8.21
N LEU A 179 -2.23 0.33 -7.61
CA LEU A 179 -0.94 -0.18 -8.12
C LEU A 179 -1.03 -0.73 -9.54
N ILE A 180 -2.13 -1.41 -9.90
CA ILE A 180 -2.33 -1.99 -11.24
C ILE A 180 -2.60 -0.87 -12.28
N LEU A 181 -3.52 0.04 -11.96
CA LEU A 181 -4.11 0.99 -12.90
C LEU A 181 -3.33 2.30 -13.04
N THR A 182 -2.50 2.66 -12.06
CA THR A 182 -1.73 3.90 -12.15
C THR A 182 -0.54 3.74 -13.11
N ASP A 183 -0.46 4.66 -14.05
CA ASP A 183 0.58 4.73 -15.07
C ASP A 183 1.86 5.38 -14.52
N ASN A 184 2.96 5.20 -15.25
CA ASN A 184 4.25 5.79 -14.90
C ASN A 184 4.46 7.05 -15.75
N GLU A 185 4.25 8.22 -15.16
CA GLU A 185 4.50 9.48 -15.84
C GLU A 185 6.00 9.80 -15.91
N LYS A 186 6.40 10.64 -16.86
CA LYS A 186 7.81 10.89 -17.22
C LYS A 186 8.68 11.33 -16.04
N PHE A 187 8.10 12.01 -15.03
CA PHE A 187 8.83 12.50 -13.87
C PHE A 187 8.62 11.67 -12.60
N GLY A 188 7.83 10.59 -12.66
CA GLY A 188 7.57 9.71 -11.52
C GLY A 188 6.25 9.95 -10.78
N SER A 189 5.45 10.93 -11.21
CA SER A 189 4.06 11.08 -10.75
C SER A 189 3.22 9.85 -11.11
N GLY A 190 2.26 9.51 -10.25
CA GLY A 190 1.43 8.33 -10.42
C GLY A 190 1.98 7.10 -9.69
N ALA A 191 2.61 6.15 -10.39
CA ALA A 191 2.90 4.82 -9.83
C ALA A 191 3.80 4.83 -8.58
N ILE A 192 4.85 5.67 -8.58
CA ILE A 192 5.76 5.81 -7.43
C ILE A 192 5.02 6.42 -6.23
N GLU A 193 4.25 7.47 -6.49
CA GLU A 193 3.47 8.17 -5.47
C GLU A 193 2.37 7.27 -4.87
N SER A 194 1.65 6.53 -5.71
CA SER A 194 0.62 5.57 -5.29
C SER A 194 1.22 4.48 -4.41
N ALA A 195 2.36 3.90 -4.81
CA ALA A 195 3.05 2.90 -4.02
C ALA A 195 3.52 3.46 -2.67
N PHE A 196 4.04 4.68 -2.63
CA PHE A 196 4.44 5.33 -1.39
C PHE A 196 3.26 5.54 -0.43
N LEU A 197 2.13 6.07 -0.90
CA LEU A 197 0.94 6.27 -0.05
C LEU A 197 0.31 4.97 0.43
N ILE A 198 0.36 3.91 -0.36
CA ILE A 198 -0.12 2.58 0.07
C ILE A 198 0.77 1.98 1.16
N MET A 199 2.06 2.31 1.16
CA MET A 199 3.01 1.87 2.18
C MET A 199 2.78 2.55 3.53
N PHE A 200 2.30 3.81 3.54
CA PHE A 200 2.03 4.59 4.74
C PHE A 200 1.16 3.88 5.79
N PRO A 201 -0.09 3.45 5.48
CA PRO A 201 -0.95 2.81 6.47
C PRO A 201 -0.35 1.51 7.03
N ILE A 202 0.48 0.80 6.25
CA ILE A 202 1.14 -0.45 6.68
C ILE A 202 2.18 -0.15 7.76
N GLN A 203 3.07 0.81 7.53
CA GLN A 203 4.11 1.17 8.48
C GLN A 203 3.58 1.99 9.66
N LEU A 204 2.57 2.82 9.44
CA LEU A 204 1.89 3.52 10.53
C LEU A 204 1.19 2.52 11.47
N SER A 205 0.52 1.50 10.91
CA SER A 205 -0.13 0.45 11.68
C SER A 205 0.83 -0.25 12.66
N THR A 206 2.02 -0.67 12.22
CA THR A 206 3.02 -1.31 13.08
C THR A 206 3.55 -0.38 14.16
N PHE A 207 3.76 0.89 13.83
CA PHE A 207 4.14 1.91 14.80
C PHE A 207 3.05 2.10 15.87
N LEU A 208 1.79 2.26 15.45
CA LEU A 208 0.65 2.41 16.36
C LEU A 208 0.48 1.17 17.26
N MET A 209 0.71 -0.05 16.74
CA MET A 209 0.69 -1.27 17.58
C MET A 209 1.78 -1.24 18.66
N THR A 210 2.93 -0.65 18.35
CA THR A 210 4.00 -0.44 19.34
C THR A 210 3.57 0.55 20.43
N LEU A 211 2.82 1.60 20.07
CA LEU A 211 2.25 2.55 21.05
C LEU A 211 1.17 1.90 21.93
N VAL A 212 0.30 1.06 21.35
CA VAL A 212 -0.70 0.29 22.11
C VAL A 212 -0.02 -0.65 23.10
N ARG A 213 1.00 -1.41 22.65
CA ARG A 213 1.78 -2.29 23.53
C ARG A 213 2.41 -1.55 24.71
N LYS A 214 2.85 -0.31 24.50
CA LYS A 214 3.42 0.56 25.55
C LYS A 214 2.37 1.30 26.38
N SER A 215 1.09 1.05 26.11
CA SER A 215 -0.05 1.70 26.78
C SER A 215 0.01 3.23 26.66
N ILE A 216 0.51 3.73 25.51
CA ILE A 216 0.52 5.16 25.18
C ILE A 216 -0.82 5.55 24.55
N ILE A 217 -1.37 4.71 23.68
CA ILE A 217 -2.68 4.88 23.04
C ILE A 217 -3.56 3.66 23.32
N SER A 218 -4.89 3.82 23.18
CA SER A 218 -5.85 2.73 23.32
C SER A 218 -6.02 1.93 22.02
N ASN A 219 -6.67 0.76 22.11
CA ASN A 219 -7.04 -0.05 20.95
C ASN A 219 -7.97 0.71 20.00
N ILE A 220 -8.87 1.53 20.53
CA ILE A 220 -9.80 2.34 19.73
C ILE A 220 -9.03 3.43 18.96
N SER A 221 -8.11 4.12 19.62
CA SER A 221 -7.25 5.10 18.97
C SER A 221 -6.46 4.48 17.82
N TRP A 222 -5.96 3.24 17.99
CA TRP A 222 -5.30 2.50 16.91
C TRP A 222 -6.21 2.35 15.69
N HIS A 223 -7.46 1.90 15.87
CA HIS A 223 -8.42 1.73 14.78
C HIS A 223 -8.75 3.04 14.06
N ILE A 224 -8.87 4.14 14.82
CA ILE A 224 -9.14 5.47 14.26
C ILE A 224 -7.96 5.94 13.40
N PHE A 225 -6.73 5.97 13.95
CA PHE A 225 -5.57 6.44 13.20
C PHE A 225 -5.25 5.54 12.01
N TYR A 226 -5.38 4.22 12.16
CA TYR A 226 -5.21 3.30 11.04
C TYR A 226 -6.29 3.51 9.98
N GLY A 227 -7.57 3.62 10.38
CA GLY A 227 -8.67 3.89 9.47
C GLY A 227 -8.46 5.18 8.66
N LEU A 228 -8.07 6.27 9.33
CA LEU A 228 -7.76 7.54 8.67
C LEU A 228 -6.56 7.40 7.71
N SER A 229 -5.53 6.66 8.09
CA SER A 229 -4.35 6.47 7.23
C SER A 229 -4.64 5.72 5.92
N LEU A 230 -5.67 4.86 5.91
CA LEU A 230 -6.14 4.17 4.70
C LEU A 230 -6.77 5.13 3.69
N LEU A 231 -7.08 6.37 4.08
CA LEU A 231 -7.55 7.40 3.15
C LEU A 231 -6.41 7.98 2.30
N SER A 232 -5.16 7.83 2.72
CA SER A 232 -4.02 8.46 2.05
C SER A 232 -3.88 8.12 0.56
N PRO A 233 -4.09 6.87 0.07
CA PRO A 233 -3.96 6.57 -1.36
C PRO A 233 -5.00 7.28 -2.24
N PHE A 234 -6.13 7.72 -1.66
CA PHE A 234 -7.18 8.44 -2.41
C PHE A 234 -6.83 9.90 -2.71
N LEU A 235 -5.86 10.47 -2.00
CA LEU A 235 -5.41 11.85 -2.25
C LEU A 235 -4.86 12.02 -3.67
N ILE A 236 -4.20 10.99 -4.22
CA ILE A 236 -3.72 11.00 -5.61
C ILE A 236 -4.89 11.00 -6.59
N VAL A 237 -5.91 10.17 -6.35
CA VAL A 237 -7.10 10.10 -7.23
C VAL A 237 -7.78 11.47 -7.31
N ILE A 238 -7.92 12.16 -6.19
CA ILE A 238 -8.51 13.52 -6.14
C ILE A 238 -7.65 14.52 -6.92
N ASN A 239 -6.32 14.50 -6.72
CA ASN A 239 -5.42 15.40 -7.43
C ASN A 239 -5.39 15.14 -8.95
N THR A 240 -5.45 13.87 -9.38
CA THR A 240 -5.52 13.49 -10.80
C THR A 240 -6.81 13.94 -11.45
N ILE A 241 -7.95 13.85 -10.74
CA ILE A 241 -9.26 14.32 -11.24
C ILE A 241 -9.26 15.85 -11.40
N ASN A 242 -8.72 16.58 -10.43
CA ASN A 242 -8.70 18.04 -10.46
C ASN A 242 -7.77 18.62 -11.55
N GLY A 243 -6.71 17.89 -11.92
CA GLY A 243 -5.79 18.26 -13.01
C GLY A 243 -6.26 17.87 -14.41
N ALA A 244 -7.39 17.15 -14.56
CA ALA A 244 -7.90 16.67 -15.83
C ALA A 244 -8.81 17.69 -16.55
N THR A 245 -8.30 18.91 -16.77
CA THR A 245 -8.88 19.86 -17.71
C THR A 245 -8.29 19.61 -19.10
N GLU A 246 -8.92 18.74 -19.90
CA GLU A 246 -9.03 18.79 -21.38
C GLU A 246 -9.48 17.45 -22.02
N GLY A 247 -10.69 17.48 -22.59
CA GLY A 247 -11.17 16.75 -23.79
C GLY A 247 -11.10 15.22 -23.87
N ASN A 248 -9.91 14.62 -23.84
CA ASN A 248 -9.68 13.21 -24.22
C ASN A 248 -9.27 12.29 -23.05
N LYS A 249 -8.91 12.85 -21.89
CA LYS A 249 -8.56 12.07 -20.68
C LYS A 249 -9.77 11.37 -20.02
N ASN A 250 -11.00 11.77 -20.35
CA ASN A 250 -12.20 11.31 -19.65
C ASN A 250 -12.38 9.79 -19.68
N LYS A 251 -12.24 9.10 -20.83
CA LYS A 251 -12.59 7.66 -20.90
C LYS A 251 -11.63 6.75 -20.11
N LEU A 252 -10.34 7.06 -20.10
CA LEU A 252 -9.35 6.28 -19.36
C LEU A 252 -9.50 6.51 -17.85
N GLU A 253 -9.69 7.77 -17.43
CA GLU A 253 -9.88 8.11 -16.02
C GLU A 253 -11.22 7.57 -15.47
N PHE A 254 -12.29 7.58 -16.26
CA PHE A 254 -13.55 6.89 -15.89
C PHE A 254 -13.37 5.38 -15.72
N ALA A 255 -12.60 4.73 -16.60
CA ALA A 255 -12.31 3.31 -16.46
C ALA A 255 -11.51 2.99 -15.19
N LYS A 256 -10.58 3.87 -14.81
CA LYS A 256 -9.79 3.74 -13.57
C LYS A 256 -10.64 3.84 -12.31
N ILE A 257 -11.82 4.46 -12.35
CA ILE A 257 -12.78 4.52 -11.24
C ILE A 257 -13.76 3.34 -11.28
N TYR A 258 -14.27 3.00 -12.47
CA TYR A 258 -15.29 1.97 -12.64
C TYR A 258 -14.75 0.55 -12.40
N LEU A 259 -13.54 0.23 -12.88
CA LEU A 259 -12.95 -1.10 -12.73
C LEU A 259 -12.75 -1.51 -11.25
N PRO A 260 -12.22 -0.64 -10.36
CA PRO A 260 -12.16 -0.96 -8.93
C PRO A 260 -13.54 -1.17 -8.28
N ILE A 261 -14.57 -0.42 -8.68
CA ILE A 261 -15.92 -0.60 -8.15
C ILE A 261 -16.46 -1.98 -8.51
N LEU A 262 -16.31 -2.39 -9.79
CA LEU A 262 -16.66 -3.75 -10.21
C LEU A 262 -15.85 -4.81 -9.46
N TYR A 263 -14.55 -4.59 -9.27
CA TYR A 263 -13.71 -5.48 -8.47
C TYR A 263 -14.32 -5.65 -7.06
N ILE A 264 -14.66 -4.56 -6.38
CA ILE A 264 -15.24 -4.58 -5.04
C ILE A 264 -16.52 -5.42 -5.02
N ILE A 265 -17.44 -5.18 -5.95
CA ILE A 265 -18.72 -5.91 -6.04
C ILE A 265 -18.45 -7.42 -6.24
N PHE A 266 -17.67 -7.80 -7.26
CA PHE A 266 -17.38 -9.21 -7.53
C PHE A 266 -16.62 -9.89 -6.40
N ARG A 267 -15.75 -9.17 -5.69
CA ARG A 267 -14.96 -9.75 -4.61
C ARG A 267 -15.76 -9.90 -3.32
N LEU A 268 -16.58 -8.92 -2.96
CA LEU A 268 -17.29 -8.90 -1.67
C LEU A 268 -18.65 -9.58 -1.73
N GLU A 269 -19.41 -9.43 -2.83
CA GLU A 269 -20.75 -10.01 -2.96
C GLU A 269 -20.70 -11.40 -3.61
N TYR A 270 -19.86 -11.59 -4.63
CA TYR A 270 -19.80 -12.85 -5.40
C TYR A 270 -18.62 -13.76 -5.04
N ASN A 271 -17.75 -13.35 -4.11
CA ASN A 271 -16.58 -14.12 -3.65
C ASN A 271 -15.60 -14.55 -4.76
N PHE A 272 -15.52 -13.80 -5.86
CA PHE A 272 -14.63 -14.14 -6.98
C PHE A 272 -13.16 -14.16 -6.55
N ASN A 273 -12.36 -15.04 -7.16
CA ASN A 273 -10.93 -15.16 -6.86
C ASN A 273 -10.20 -13.84 -7.15
N LYS A 274 -9.43 -13.34 -6.18
CA LYS A 274 -8.69 -12.06 -6.32
C LYS A 274 -7.72 -12.06 -7.50
N TYR A 275 -7.05 -13.17 -7.79
CA TYR A 275 -6.07 -13.26 -8.88
C TYR A 275 -6.75 -13.12 -10.24
N TYR A 276 -7.91 -13.75 -10.40
CA TYR A 276 -8.73 -13.62 -11.61
C TYR A 276 -9.18 -12.17 -11.83
N LEU A 277 -9.64 -11.51 -10.77
CA LEU A 277 -10.05 -10.10 -10.81
C LEU A 277 -8.87 -9.16 -11.13
N MET A 278 -7.69 -9.37 -10.54
CA MET A 278 -6.49 -8.61 -10.86
C MET A 278 -6.11 -8.73 -12.34
N PHE A 279 -6.16 -9.95 -12.89
CA PHE A 279 -5.86 -10.20 -14.30
C PHE A 279 -6.90 -9.57 -15.24
N HIS A 280 -8.19 -9.61 -14.87
CA HIS A 280 -9.26 -8.98 -15.63
C HIS A 280 -9.12 -7.46 -15.67
N VAL A 281 -8.94 -6.83 -14.51
CA VAL A 281 -8.72 -5.38 -14.43
C VAL A 281 -7.50 -4.96 -15.25
N PHE A 282 -6.41 -5.72 -15.14
CA PHE A 282 -5.22 -5.48 -15.95
C PHE A 282 -5.51 -5.58 -17.45
N THR A 283 -6.13 -6.66 -17.90
CA THR A 283 -6.41 -6.92 -19.32
C THR A 283 -7.31 -5.83 -19.92
N ILE A 284 -8.37 -5.44 -19.21
CA ILE A 284 -9.27 -4.38 -19.65
C ILE A 284 -8.52 -3.04 -19.71
N ASN A 285 -7.71 -2.71 -18.71
CA ASN A 285 -6.91 -1.49 -18.70
C ASN A 285 -5.93 -1.45 -19.89
N MET A 286 -5.21 -2.55 -20.16
CA MET A 286 -4.29 -2.63 -21.29
C MET A 286 -5.01 -2.49 -22.63
N TYR A 287 -6.21 -3.09 -22.77
CA TYR A 287 -7.03 -2.94 -23.97
C TYR A 287 -7.48 -1.49 -24.20
N ILE A 288 -7.92 -0.80 -23.15
CA ILE A 288 -8.32 0.61 -23.22
C ILE A 288 -7.13 1.49 -23.60
N GLN A 289 -5.96 1.27 -22.99
CA GLN A 289 -4.74 2.01 -23.30
C GLN A 289 -4.30 1.79 -24.75
N TYR A 290 -4.31 0.55 -25.23
CA TYR A 290 -4.00 0.22 -26.62
C TYR A 290 -4.92 0.94 -27.60
N LYS A 291 -6.23 0.94 -27.34
CA LYS A 291 -7.22 1.62 -28.18
C LYS A 291 -7.05 3.13 -28.19
N ASN A 292 -6.65 3.73 -27.07
CA ASN A 292 -6.42 5.17 -26.98
C ASN A 292 -5.11 5.59 -27.64
N ASN A 293 -4.02 4.84 -27.48
CA ASN A 293 -2.73 5.15 -28.13
C ASN A 293 -2.82 5.01 -29.66
N ASN A 294 -3.55 4.03 -30.18
CA ASN A 294 -3.79 3.90 -31.62
C ASN A 294 -4.61 5.07 -32.21
N ARG A 295 -5.32 5.85 -31.40
CA ARG A 295 -6.05 7.05 -31.85
C ARG A 295 -5.19 8.31 -31.89
N MET A 296 -3.99 8.30 -31.28
CA MET A 296 -3.07 9.45 -31.32
C MET A 296 -2.06 9.38 -32.49
N ILE A 297 -2.04 8.27 -33.24
CA ILE A 297 -1.11 8.03 -34.36
C ILE A 297 -1.83 8.20 -35.72
N VAL A 298 -3.10 8.66 -35.73
CA VAL A 298 -3.87 8.93 -36.96
C VAL A 298 -4.13 10.42 -37.11
#